data_AF-A0A0W8FAE8-F1
#
_entry.id   AF-A0A0W8FAE8-F1
#
_cell.length_a   1.000
_cell.length_b   1.000
_cell.length_c   1.000
_cell.angle_alpha   90.00
_cell.angle_beta   90.00
_cell.angle_gamma   90.00
#
_symmetry.space_group_name_H-M   'P 1'
#
loop_
_entity.id
_entity.type
_entity.pdbx_description
1 polymer ?
#
loop_
_entity_poly.entity_id
_entity_poly.type
_entity_poly.pdbx_seq_one_letter_code
_entity_poly.pdbx_strand_id
1 'polypeptide(L)'
;MELLVAMGYGGSRKDAGEAVGGSGDGGVDGIIKEDRLGLDAIYLQAKRWEGTVGRQVVQAFAGSLEGHRARKGVLITTSQFSPDALDYVTRIEKKIVLIDGEKLAELMIDYGIGVTIDVSYEIKRLDADYFEEEL
;
A
#
# COMPACT_ATOMS: atom_id res chain seq x y z
N MET A 1 -1.27 -7.62 -0.53
CA MET A 1 -1.62 -7.50 0.91
C MET A 1 -0.39 -7.43 1.80
N GLU A 2 0.62 -8.26 1.58
CA GLU A 2 1.87 -8.27 2.37
C GLU A 2 2.48 -6.88 2.60
N LEU A 3 2.57 -6.05 1.56
CA LEU A 3 3.06 -4.67 1.69
C LEU A 3 2.29 -3.84 2.73
N LEU A 4 0.95 -3.84 2.68
CA LEU A 4 0.15 -3.08 3.64
C LEU A 4 0.30 -3.62 5.06
N VAL A 5 0.46 -4.93 5.22
CA VAL A 5 0.72 -5.54 6.53
C VAL A 5 2.09 -5.09 7.08
N ALA A 6 3.12 -5.05 6.23
CA ALA A 6 4.43 -4.55 6.61
C ALA A 6 4.42 -3.05 6.97
N MET A 7 3.56 -2.28 6.32
CA MET A 7 3.28 -0.87 6.66
C MET A 7 2.49 -0.69 7.98
N GLY A 8 2.05 -1.78 8.61
CA GLY A 8 1.35 -1.75 9.90
C GLY A 8 -0.18 -1.78 9.82
N TYR A 9 -0.76 -1.96 8.62
CA TYR A 9 -2.19 -2.20 8.47
C TYR A 9 -2.55 -3.66 8.80
N GLY A 10 -3.83 -3.92 9.09
CA GLY A 10 -4.37 -5.25 9.34
C GLY A 10 -4.55 -5.63 10.82
N GLY A 11 -4.25 -4.71 11.73
CA GLY A 11 -4.51 -4.90 13.16
C GLY A 11 -3.61 -5.95 13.81
N SER A 12 -4.18 -7.07 14.30
CA SER A 12 -3.39 -8.16 14.89
C SER A 12 -2.77 -9.03 13.78
N ARG A 13 -1.54 -9.52 13.97
CA ARG A 13 -0.81 -10.36 12.97
C ARG A 13 -1.60 -11.59 12.48
N LYS A 14 -2.64 -12.03 13.19
CA LYS A 14 -3.54 -13.13 12.78
C LYS A 14 -4.69 -12.67 11.88
N ASP A 15 -5.15 -11.43 12.01
CA ASP A 15 -6.30 -10.87 11.28
C ASP A 15 -5.89 -10.09 10.03
N ALA A 16 -4.61 -9.68 9.94
CA ALA A 16 -4.09 -8.86 8.85
C ALA A 16 -4.15 -9.54 7.47
N GLY A 17 -4.31 -10.86 7.45
CA GLY A 17 -4.41 -11.69 6.26
C GLY A 17 -5.79 -12.26 6.00
N GLU A 18 -6.86 -11.82 6.70
CA GLU A 18 -8.23 -12.11 6.26
C GLU A 18 -8.53 -11.31 4.99
N ALA A 19 -7.94 -11.78 3.89
CA ALA A 19 -8.42 -11.56 2.55
C ALA A 19 -9.84 -12.13 2.51
N VAL A 20 -10.83 -11.32 2.90
CA VAL A 20 -12.23 -11.64 2.62
C VAL A 20 -12.42 -11.44 1.11
N GLY A 21 -11.85 -12.38 0.34
CA GLY A 21 -11.97 -12.48 -1.10
C GLY A 21 -13.28 -13.17 -1.42
N GLY A 22 -14.37 -12.42 -1.43
CA GLY A 22 -15.54 -12.78 -2.21
C GLY A 22 -15.29 -12.33 -3.65
N SER A 23 -14.85 -13.25 -4.53
CA SER A 23 -14.85 -12.99 -5.96
C SER A 23 -16.31 -12.87 -6.43
N GLY A 24 -16.84 -11.63 -6.46
CA GLY A 24 -18.23 -11.38 -6.85
C GLY A 24 -18.63 -9.91 -6.94
N ASP A 25 -17.99 -9.01 -6.19
CA ASP A 25 -18.67 -7.78 -5.77
C ASP A 25 -18.21 -6.51 -6.53
N GLY A 26 -17.88 -6.63 -7.81
CA GLY A 26 -17.81 -5.45 -8.68
C GLY A 26 -16.55 -4.58 -8.52
N GLY A 27 -15.39 -5.15 -8.19
CA GLY A 27 -14.10 -4.48 -8.35
C GLY A 27 -13.24 -4.32 -7.09
N VAL A 28 -13.57 -4.96 -5.97
CA VAL A 28 -12.71 -5.00 -4.78
C VAL A 28 -11.94 -6.33 -4.77
N ASP A 29 -10.63 -6.28 -4.58
CA ASP A 29 -9.76 -7.45 -4.56
C ASP A 29 -9.37 -7.87 -3.12
N GLY A 30 -9.57 -7.01 -2.13
CA GLY A 30 -9.35 -7.33 -0.72
C GLY A 30 -9.80 -6.23 0.23
N ILE A 31 -9.82 -6.56 1.52
CA ILE A 31 -10.18 -5.62 2.61
C ILE A 31 -9.13 -5.79 3.70
N ILE A 32 -8.64 -4.69 4.27
CA ILE A 32 -7.68 -4.70 5.38
C ILE A 32 -8.14 -3.73 6.47
N LYS A 33 -8.02 -4.14 7.74
CA LYS A 33 -8.36 -3.28 8.88
C LYS A 33 -7.32 -2.17 9.03
N GLU A 34 -7.75 -0.94 9.31
CA GLU A 34 -6.83 0.17 9.54
C GLU A 34 -6.25 0.14 10.95
N ASP A 35 -7.06 -0.30 11.92
CA ASP A 35 -6.71 -0.33 13.33
C ASP A 35 -6.88 -1.74 13.92
N ARG A 36 -6.33 -1.94 15.12
CA ARG A 36 -6.34 -3.24 15.82
C ARG A 36 -7.73 -3.67 16.30
N LEU A 37 -8.64 -2.73 16.49
CA LEU A 37 -10.02 -2.98 16.90
C LEU A 37 -10.91 -3.30 15.68
N GLY A 38 -10.45 -3.00 14.47
CA GLY A 38 -11.17 -3.23 13.22
C GLY A 38 -12.38 -2.30 13.06
N LEU A 39 -12.31 -1.10 13.64
CA LEU A 39 -13.39 -0.11 13.55
C LEU A 39 -13.43 0.52 12.15
N ASP A 40 -12.26 0.72 11.55
CA ASP A 40 -12.11 1.16 10.18
C ASP A 40 -11.52 0.06 9.28
N ALA A 41 -12.02 -0.01 8.05
CA ALA A 41 -11.57 -0.91 7.01
C ALA A 41 -11.18 -0.15 5.74
N ILE A 42 -10.11 -0.61 5.11
CA ILE A 42 -9.55 -0.09 3.86
C ILE A 42 -9.78 -1.14 2.79
N TYR A 43 -10.44 -0.74 1.72
CA TYR A 43 -10.74 -1.59 0.58
C TYR A 43 -9.62 -1.49 -0.45
N LEU A 44 -9.21 -2.62 -1.00
CA LEU A 44 -8.06 -2.72 -1.88
C LEU A 44 -8.53 -3.17 -3.26
N GLN A 45 -7.98 -2.54 -4.29
CA GLN A 45 -8.06 -3.04 -5.65
C GLN A 45 -6.67 -3.01 -6.28
N ALA A 46 -6.29 -4.08 -6.95
CA ALA A 46 -5.04 -4.22 -7.68
C ALA A 46 -5.34 -4.48 -9.17
N LYS A 47 -4.92 -3.56 -10.03
CA LYS A 47 -5.06 -3.70 -11.48
C LYS A 47 -3.71 -3.87 -12.14
N ARG A 48 -3.48 -5.07 -12.70
CA ARG A 48 -2.46 -5.24 -13.74
C ARG A 48 -2.96 -4.52 -14.99
N TRP A 49 -2.21 -3.54 -15.45
CA TRP A 49 -2.62 -2.67 -16.54
C TRP A 49 -1.43 -2.37 -17.44
N GLU A 50 -1.63 -2.41 -18.76
CA GLU A 50 -0.63 -1.96 -19.72
C GLU A 50 -0.97 -0.51 -20.12
N GLY A 51 -0.06 0.42 -19.84
CA GLY A 51 -0.26 1.85 -20.10
C GLY A 51 -0.93 2.61 -18.95
N THR A 52 -1.35 3.86 -19.20
CA THR A 52 -1.83 4.76 -18.15
C THR A 52 -3.24 4.42 -17.68
N VAL A 53 -3.44 4.38 -16.36
CA VAL A 53 -4.74 4.16 -15.73
C VAL A 53 -5.54 5.46 -15.72
N GLY A 54 -6.63 5.47 -16.48
CA GLY A 54 -7.52 6.63 -16.62
C GLY A 54 -8.54 6.79 -15.49
N ARG A 55 -9.18 7.96 -15.47
CA ARG A 55 -10.21 8.35 -14.50
C ARG A 55 -11.36 7.34 -14.39
N GLN A 56 -11.74 6.68 -15.48
CA GLN A 56 -12.84 5.72 -15.52
C GLN A 56 -12.61 4.54 -14.56
N VAL A 57 -11.36 4.09 -14.43
CA VAL A 57 -10.99 2.99 -13.52
C VAL A 57 -11.17 3.43 -12.07
N VAL A 58 -10.71 4.64 -11.73
CA VAL A 58 -10.85 5.22 -10.41
C VAL A 58 -12.33 5.48 -10.06
N GLN A 59 -13.12 5.95 -11.03
CA GLN A 59 -14.57 6.13 -10.89
C GLN A 59 -15.28 4.80 -10.62
N ALA A 60 -14.93 3.75 -11.35
CA ALA A 60 -15.47 2.42 -11.13
C ALA A 60 -15.17 1.95 -9.70
N PHE A 61 -13.92 2.09 -9.26
CA PHE A 61 -13.53 1.75 -7.89
C PHE A 61 -14.29 2.55 -6.83
N ALA A 62 -14.43 3.87 -7.02
CA ALA A 62 -15.21 4.73 -6.14
C ALA A 62 -16.70 4.31 -6.06
N GLY A 63 -17.25 3.79 -7.16
CA GLY A 63 -18.58 3.18 -7.21
C GLY A 63 -18.65 1.86 -6.44
N SER A 64 -17.64 0.99 -6.57
CA SER A 64 -17.56 -0.26 -5.80
C SER A 64 -17.52 0.02 -4.29
N LEU A 65 -16.79 1.05 -3.86
CA LEU A 65 -16.77 1.47 -2.44
C LEU A 65 -18.16 1.91 -1.95
N GLU A 66 -18.95 2.57 -2.78
CA GLU A 66 -20.33 2.95 -2.43
C GLU A 66 -21.20 1.73 -2.17
N GLY A 67 -21.11 0.71 -3.03
CA GLY A 67 -21.84 -0.55 -2.86
C GLY A 67 -21.54 -1.25 -1.52
N HIS A 68 -20.33 -1.07 -1.02
CA HIS A 68 -19.88 -1.63 0.26
C HIS A 68 -20.04 -0.66 1.44
N ARG A 69 -20.61 0.54 1.22
CA ARG A 69 -20.67 1.64 2.22
C ARG A 69 -19.30 1.98 2.81
N ALA A 70 -18.24 1.79 2.02
CA ALA A 70 -16.86 2.02 2.41
C ALA A 70 -16.45 3.46 2.13
N ARG A 71 -15.64 4.02 3.04
CA ARG A 71 -15.15 5.40 2.95
C ARG A 71 -13.69 5.51 2.52
N LYS A 72 -12.91 4.45 2.71
CA LYS A 72 -11.46 4.42 2.50
C LYS A 72 -11.09 3.30 1.52
N GLY A 73 -10.21 3.60 0.58
CA GLY A 73 -9.72 2.60 -0.36
C GLY A 73 -8.33 2.91 -0.90
N VAL A 74 -7.65 1.87 -1.37
CA VAL A 74 -6.36 1.95 -2.04
C VAL A 74 -6.48 1.25 -3.39
N LEU A 75 -6.17 1.98 -4.46
CA LEU A 75 -6.08 1.44 -5.80
C LEU A 75 -4.60 1.34 -6.19
N ILE A 76 -4.16 0.13 -6.49
CA ILE A 76 -2.77 -0.21 -6.78
C ILE A 76 -2.67 -0.62 -8.25
N THR A 77 -1.66 -0.11 -8.95
CA THR A 77 -1.33 -0.56 -10.30
C THR A 77 0.19 -0.62 -10.49
N THR A 78 0.64 -1.45 -11.42
CA THR A 78 2.05 -1.50 -11.86
C THR A 78 2.39 -0.42 -12.90
N SER A 79 1.39 0.36 -13.32
CA SER A 79 1.52 1.44 -14.31
C SER A 79 1.36 2.82 -13.65
N GLN A 80 1.19 3.89 -14.43
CA GLN A 80 0.96 5.25 -13.91
C GLN A 80 -0.50 5.64 -13.99
N PHE A 81 -0.96 6.55 -13.12
CA PHE A 81 -2.29 7.17 -13.21
C PHE A 81 -2.26 8.40 -14.11
N SER A 82 -3.36 8.68 -14.82
CA SER A 82 -3.49 9.91 -15.60
C SER A 82 -3.66 11.13 -14.69
N PRO A 83 -3.28 12.35 -15.14
CA PRO A 83 -3.54 13.58 -14.39
C PRO A 83 -5.02 13.73 -13.99
N ASP A 84 -5.93 13.38 -14.90
CA ASP A 84 -7.38 13.40 -14.62
C ASP A 84 -7.82 12.39 -13.55
N ALA A 85 -7.12 11.26 -13.44
CA ALA A 85 -7.38 10.27 -12.40
C ALA A 85 -6.92 10.78 -11.02
N LEU A 86 -5.75 11.41 -10.98
CA LEU A 86 -5.19 12.05 -9.79
C LEU A 86 -6.06 13.24 -9.32
N ASP A 87 -6.50 14.12 -10.22
CA ASP A 87 -7.40 15.24 -9.91
C ASP A 87 -8.80 14.75 -9.49
N TYR A 88 -9.28 13.63 -10.05
CA TYR A 88 -10.58 13.10 -9.66
C TYR A 88 -10.63 12.66 -8.20
N VAL A 89 -9.60 11.99 -7.68
CA VAL A 89 -9.60 11.52 -6.27
C VAL A 89 -9.59 12.67 -5.26
N THR A 90 -9.07 13.85 -5.63
CA THR A 90 -9.08 15.02 -4.73
C THR A 90 -10.44 15.71 -4.67
N ARG A 91 -11.37 15.39 -5.57
CA ARG A 91 -12.70 16.04 -5.68
C ARG A 91 -13.84 15.24 -5.07
N ILE A 92 -13.62 13.97 -4.76
CA ILE A 92 -14.65 13.09 -4.20
C ILE A 92 -14.55 13.04 -2.67
N GLU A 93 -15.67 12.75 -2.00
CA GLU A 93 -15.69 12.63 -0.53
C GLU A 93 -14.96 11.38 -0.02
N LYS A 94 -14.89 10.32 -0.84
CA LYS A 94 -14.21 9.08 -0.48
C LYS A 94 -12.70 9.28 -0.44
N LYS A 95 -12.06 8.73 0.59
CA LYS A 95 -10.60 8.76 0.73
C LYS A 95 -9.98 7.63 -0.07
N ILE A 96 -9.62 7.91 -1.32
CA ILE A 96 -8.95 6.94 -2.20
C ILE A 96 -7.48 7.33 -2.35
N VAL A 97 -6.59 6.41 -1.97
CA VAL A 97 -5.15 6.53 -2.23
C VAL A 97 -4.82 5.78 -3.51
N LEU A 98 -4.08 6.43 -4.39
CA LEU A 98 -3.59 5.85 -5.64
C LEU A 98 -2.10 5.49 -5.45
N ILE A 99 -1.74 4.23 -5.68
CA ILE A 99 -0.36 3.74 -5.64
C ILE A 99 -0.02 3.24 -7.03
N ASP A 100 0.81 4.01 -7.74
CA ASP A 100 1.34 3.64 -9.06
C ASP A 100 2.57 2.74 -8.95
N GLY A 101 3.10 2.31 -10.09
CA GLY A 101 4.22 1.36 -10.14
C GLY A 101 5.50 1.89 -9.48
N GLU A 102 5.78 3.19 -9.61
CA GLU A 102 6.96 3.81 -8.98
C GLU A 102 6.79 3.85 -7.48
N LYS A 103 5.65 4.36 -6.98
CA LYS A 103 5.41 4.41 -5.54
C LYS A 103 5.31 3.03 -4.92
N LEU A 104 4.75 2.06 -5.64
CA LEU A 104 4.70 0.67 -5.22
C LEU A 104 6.12 0.10 -5.05
N ALA A 105 7.02 0.36 -6.01
CA ALA A 105 8.40 -0.11 -5.94
C ALA A 105 9.17 0.52 -4.76
N GLU A 106 9.02 1.83 -4.53
CA GLU A 106 9.61 2.51 -3.38
C GLU A 106 9.15 1.86 -2.07
N LEU A 107 7.84 1.70 -1.89
CA LEU A 107 7.28 1.08 -0.68
C LEU A 107 7.75 -0.37 -0.51
N MET A 108 7.87 -1.12 -1.60
CA MET A 108 8.41 -2.48 -1.55
C MET A 108 9.86 -2.49 -1.06
N ILE A 109 10.70 -1.55 -1.51
CA ILE A 109 12.09 -1.41 -1.06
C ILE A 109 12.13 -1.00 0.42
N ASP A 110 11.39 0.04 0.80
CA ASP A 110 11.38 0.58 2.17
C ASP A 110 10.97 -0.45 3.22
N TYR A 111 10.03 -1.33 2.86
CA TYR A 111 9.50 -2.36 3.76
C TYR A 111 10.08 -3.76 3.52
N GLY A 112 11.09 -3.89 2.65
CA GLY A 112 11.78 -5.16 2.39
C GLY A 112 10.91 -6.23 1.71
N ILE A 113 9.90 -5.83 0.94
CA ILE A 113 8.97 -6.74 0.27
C ILE A 113 9.46 -7.07 -1.14
N GLY A 114 9.69 -8.36 -1.41
CA GLY A 114 10.13 -8.82 -2.74
C GLY A 114 11.52 -8.34 -3.14
N VAL A 115 12.32 -7.86 -2.18
CA VAL A 115 13.71 -7.42 -2.37
C VAL A 115 14.65 -8.23 -1.50
N THR A 116 15.91 -8.32 -1.92
CA THR A 116 17.00 -8.96 -1.17
C THR A 116 18.17 -8.00 -1.11
N ILE A 117 18.88 -7.95 0.01
CA ILE A 117 20.13 -7.19 0.11
C ILE A 117 21.18 -7.91 -0.73
N ASP A 118 21.68 -7.22 -1.76
CA ASP A 118 22.76 -7.74 -2.61
C ASP A 118 24.14 -7.48 -1.96
N VAL A 119 24.38 -6.22 -1.55
CA VAL A 119 25.62 -5.82 -0.88
C VAL A 119 25.31 -4.87 0.27
N SER A 120 25.96 -5.07 1.42
CA SER A 120 25.95 -4.14 2.54
C SER A 120 27.36 -3.67 2.85
N TYR A 121 27.53 -2.36 3.06
CA TYR A 121 28.81 -1.77 3.47
C TYR A 121 28.70 -1.28 4.91
N GLU A 122 29.56 -1.81 5.77
CA GLU A 122 29.67 -1.39 7.17
C GLU A 122 30.83 -0.39 7.30
N ILE A 123 30.52 0.87 7.59
CA ILE A 123 31.53 1.90 7.82
C ILE A 123 31.93 1.85 9.28
N LYS A 124 33.16 1.40 9.56
CA LYS A 124 33.72 1.35 10.91
C LYS A 124 34.52 2.62 11.20
N ARG A 125 34.31 3.19 12.38
CA ARG A 125 35.13 4.28 12.92
C ARG A 125 35.98 3.73 14.05
N LEU A 126 37.22 4.21 14.13
CA LEU A 126 38.09 3.91 15.26
C LEU A 126 37.52 4.57 16.53
N ASP A 127 37.32 3.77 17.57
CA ASP A 127 36.90 4.23 18.89
C ASP A 127 38.14 4.63 19.67
N ALA A 128 38.41 5.93 19.80
CA ALA A 128 39.61 6.42 20.48
C ALA A 128 39.59 6.11 21.98
N ASP A 129 38.42 6.13 22.62
CA ASP A 129 38.26 5.94 24.06
C ASP A 129 38.68 4.53 24.48
N TYR A 130 38.40 3.53 23.63
CA TYR A 130 38.88 2.16 23.83
C TYR A 130 40.41 2.05 23.89
N PHE A 131 41.14 2.92 23.20
CA PHE A 131 42.61 2.88 23.13
C PHE A 131 43.31 3.85 24.11
N GLU A 132 42.58 4.66 24.88
CA GLU A 132 43.16 5.61 25.84
C GLU A 132 43.35 5.03 27.26
N GLU A 133 42.67 3.94 27.64
CA GLU A 133 42.76 3.37 29.01
C GLU A 133 44.04 2.55 29.30
N GLU A 134 44.99 2.43 28.37
CA GLU A 134 46.20 1.59 28.52
C GLU A 134 47.55 2.33 28.42
N LEU A 135 47.57 3.66 28.63
CA LEU A 135 48.79 4.49 28.67
C LEU A 135 49.14 5.03 30.06
#